data_AF-A0A0C3FS39-F1
#
_entry.id   AF-A0A0C3FS39-F1
#
_cell.length_a   1.000
_cell.length_b   1.000
_cell.length_c   1.000
_cell.angle_alpha   90.00
_cell.angle_beta   90.00
_cell.angle_gamma   90.00
#
_symmetry.space_group_name_H-M   'P 1'
#
loop_
_entity.id
_entity.type
_entity.pdbx_description
1 polymer ?
#
loop_
_entity_poly.entity_id
_entity_poly.type
_entity_poly.pdbx_seq_one_letter_code
_entity_poly.pdbx_strand_id
1 'polypeptide(L)'
;MLRFIPMLVRDCAFTWRFPPFEPRAWILFEVAEYLLNHTAPIITPDAQDFASHVKEMFKEGVRPVVSKHGYVYTNGGDLPLVIGWLEVLVILRKCVPNAGTRQEIFDWINRIYVGVYFNPILGIEIDKVKGVILCNGTTYLFTPVFRPTG
;
A
#
# COMPACT_ATOMS: atom_id res chain seq x y z
N MET A 1 -15.48 -11.45 7.42
CA MET A 1 -14.03 -11.20 7.36
C MET A 1 -13.66 -11.02 5.90
N LEU A 2 -13.49 -9.77 5.46
CA LEU A 2 -13.29 -9.43 4.05
C LEU A 2 -11.88 -9.84 3.62
N ARG A 3 -11.78 -10.65 2.57
CA ARG A 3 -10.51 -11.28 2.14
C ARG A 3 -9.79 -10.50 1.04
N PHE A 4 -10.40 -9.47 0.44
CA PHE A 4 -9.89 -8.85 -0.80
C PHE A 4 -10.17 -7.34 -0.87
N ILE A 5 -9.10 -6.56 -1.08
CA ILE A 5 -9.13 -5.10 -1.26
C ILE A 5 -9.78 -4.70 -2.60
N PRO A 6 -9.54 -5.37 -3.76
CA PRO A 6 -10.15 -4.96 -5.04
C PRO A 6 -11.67 -5.11 -5.12
N MET A 7 -12.27 -6.01 -4.33
CA MET A 7 -13.74 -6.13 -4.27
C MET A 7 -14.38 -5.00 -3.46
N LEU A 8 -13.68 -4.47 -2.45
CA LEU A 8 -14.10 -3.28 -1.69
C LEU A 8 -14.09 -2.00 -2.53
N VAL A 9 -13.16 -1.88 -3.49
CA VAL A 9 -13.05 -0.73 -4.42
C VAL A 9 -14.36 -0.50 -5.21
N ARG A 10 -15.03 -1.57 -5.64
CA ARG A 10 -16.31 -1.47 -6.37
C ARG A 10 -17.47 -1.02 -5.49
N ASP A 11 -17.47 -1.37 -4.21
CA ASP A 11 -18.53 -1.01 -3.26
C ASP A 11 -18.31 0.37 -2.63
N CYS A 12 -17.07 0.84 -2.49
CA CYS A 12 -16.74 2.12 -1.84
C CYS A 12 -16.74 3.35 -2.77
N ALA A 13 -16.57 3.18 -4.09
CA ALA A 13 -16.65 4.29 -5.05
C ALA A 13 -17.98 5.08 -5.00
N PHE A 14 -19.03 4.51 -4.37
CA PHE A 14 -20.35 5.14 -4.22
C PHE A 14 -20.58 5.85 -2.87
N THR A 15 -19.77 5.64 -1.83
CA THR A 15 -20.05 6.16 -0.46
C THR A 15 -19.30 7.43 -0.08
N TRP A 16 -18.42 7.97 -0.92
CA TRP A 16 -17.67 9.21 -0.63
C TRP A 16 -18.52 10.49 -0.70
N ARG A 17 -19.77 10.42 -1.17
CA ARG A 17 -20.65 11.58 -1.37
C ARG A 17 -21.58 11.94 -0.19
N PHE A 18 -21.55 11.25 0.95
CA PHE A 18 -22.46 11.50 2.10
C PHE A 18 -21.76 11.34 3.49
N PRO A 19 -22.21 12.02 4.58
CA PRO A 19 -21.44 12.87 5.54
C PRO A 19 -20.96 12.18 6.85
N PRO A 20 -20.27 12.88 7.79
CA PRO A 20 -19.12 13.77 7.59
C PRO A 20 -17.89 12.92 7.25
N PHE A 21 -17.05 13.38 6.34
CA PHE A 21 -15.97 12.57 5.80
C PHE A 21 -14.91 12.24 6.86
N GLU A 22 -14.89 10.99 7.32
CA GLU A 22 -13.76 10.44 8.07
C GLU A 22 -12.69 9.97 7.08
N PRO A 23 -11.41 10.36 7.25
CA PRO A 23 -10.35 9.91 6.36
C PRO A 23 -10.19 8.38 6.49
N ARG A 24 -10.73 7.67 5.49
CA ARG A 24 -10.60 6.22 5.40
C ARG A 24 -9.24 5.89 4.81
N ALA A 25 -8.49 5.03 5.48
CA ALA A 25 -7.15 4.68 5.02
C ALA A 25 -7.08 3.86 3.72
N TRP A 26 -8.22 3.42 3.18
CA TRP A 26 -8.30 2.69 1.93
C TRP A 26 -8.20 3.69 0.78
N ILE A 27 -8.80 4.87 0.93
CA ILE A 27 -8.62 5.98 0.01
C ILE A 27 -7.13 6.39 0.01
N LEU A 28 -6.51 6.41 1.20
CA LEU A 28 -5.07 6.64 1.32
C LEU A 28 -4.25 5.56 0.59
N PHE A 29 -4.64 4.30 0.69
CA PHE A 29 -4.01 3.20 -0.05
C PHE A 29 -4.19 3.33 -1.57
N GLU A 30 -5.40 3.62 -2.06
CA GLU A 30 -5.66 3.82 -3.50
C GLU A 30 -4.84 4.99 -4.05
N VAL A 31 -4.83 6.12 -3.34
CA VAL A 31 -4.03 7.29 -3.70
C VAL A 31 -2.54 6.94 -3.67
N ALA A 32 -2.08 6.14 -2.70
CA ALA A 32 -0.69 5.69 -2.63
C ALA A 32 -0.33 4.78 -3.81
N GLU A 33 -1.16 3.79 -4.15
CA GLU A 33 -0.93 2.90 -5.29
C GLU A 33 -0.81 3.71 -6.59
N TYR A 34 -1.78 4.61 -6.82
CA TYR A 34 -1.78 5.46 -8.00
C TYR A 34 -0.55 6.37 -8.05
N LEU A 35 -0.28 7.13 -6.98
CA LEU A 35 0.83 8.09 -6.90
C LEU A 35 2.19 7.40 -7.04
N LEU A 36 2.34 6.22 -6.45
CA LEU A 36 3.62 5.56 -6.31
C LEU A 36 3.95 4.64 -7.47
N ASN A 37 2.98 4.08 -8.18
CA ASN A 37 3.24 3.14 -9.27
C ASN A 37 2.99 3.69 -10.68
N HIS A 38 2.51 4.94 -10.83
CA HIS A 38 2.30 5.54 -12.15
C HIS A 38 3.34 6.62 -12.50
N THR A 39 3.60 6.77 -13.80
CA THR A 39 4.40 7.89 -14.33
C THR A 39 3.49 9.11 -14.48
N ALA A 40 3.88 10.24 -13.89
CA ALA A 40 3.12 11.50 -13.93
C ALA A 40 1.64 11.37 -13.47
N PRO A 41 1.39 10.92 -12.22
CA PRO A 41 0.04 10.82 -11.68
C PRO A 41 -0.65 12.19 -11.63
N ILE A 42 -1.90 12.25 -12.07
CA ILE A 42 -2.72 13.46 -12.00
C ILE A 42 -3.52 13.42 -10.71
N ILE A 43 -3.23 14.35 -9.80
CA ILE A 43 -3.94 14.46 -8.53
C ILE A 43 -5.10 15.44 -8.68
N THR A 44 -6.30 14.95 -8.44
CA THR A 44 -7.51 15.77 -8.40
C THR A 44 -7.59 16.53 -7.07
N PRO A 45 -8.30 17.68 -7.01
CA PRO A 45 -8.34 18.50 -5.81
C PRO A 45 -8.80 17.78 -4.54
N ASP A 46 -9.70 16.80 -4.67
CA ASP A 46 -10.22 15.96 -3.59
C ASP A 46 -9.22 14.92 -3.07
N ALA A 47 -8.20 14.57 -3.85
CA ALA A 47 -7.14 13.64 -3.45
C ALA A 47 -5.88 14.33 -2.91
N GLN A 48 -5.86 15.67 -2.88
CA GLN A 48 -4.67 16.46 -2.58
C GLN A 48 -4.11 16.20 -1.18
N ASP A 49 -4.97 16.14 -0.16
CA ASP A 49 -4.56 15.90 1.22
C ASP A 49 -3.99 14.50 1.39
N PHE A 50 -4.65 13.49 0.82
CA PHE A 50 -4.15 12.12 0.79
C PHE A 50 -2.79 12.03 0.10
N ALA A 51 -2.61 12.69 -1.05
CA ALA A 51 -1.33 12.72 -1.76
C ALA A 51 -0.23 13.40 -0.93
N SER A 52 -0.57 14.43 -0.15
CA SER A 52 0.34 15.06 0.81
C SER A 52 0.77 14.07 1.89
N HIS A 53 -0.18 13.34 2.49
CA HIS A 53 0.10 12.33 3.51
C HIS A 53 0.96 11.19 2.95
N VAL A 54 0.71 10.72 1.73
CA VAL A 54 1.57 9.71 1.08
C VAL A 54 3.00 10.22 0.94
N LYS A 55 3.20 11.48 0.54
CA LYS A 55 4.56 12.08 0.49
C LYS A 55 5.21 12.16 1.86
N GLU A 56 4.43 12.43 2.91
CA GLU A 56 4.90 12.44 4.30
C GLU A 56 5.39 11.04 4.74
N MET A 57 4.71 9.97 4.32
CA MET A 57 5.10 8.59 4.65
C MET A 57 6.49 8.22 4.16
N PHE A 58 7.00 8.87 3.10
CA PHE A 58 8.39 8.65 2.66
C PHE A 58 9.41 9.11 3.69
N LYS A 59 9.09 10.17 4.43
CA LYS A 59 9.97 10.83 5.39
C LYS A 59 9.77 10.29 6.80
N GLU A 60 8.52 10.22 7.24
CA GLU A 60 8.15 9.92 8.63
C GLU A 60 7.79 8.45 8.85
N GLY A 61 7.57 7.70 7.77
CA GLY A 61 7.07 6.32 7.82
C GLY A 61 5.54 6.24 7.81
N VAL A 62 5.00 5.07 7.49
CA VAL A 62 3.55 4.88 7.31
C VAL A 62 2.78 5.01 8.62
N ARG A 63 3.20 4.29 9.65
CA ARG A 63 2.47 4.22 10.93
C ARG A 63 2.36 5.58 11.63
N PRO A 64 3.43 6.40 11.74
CA PRO A 64 3.32 7.73 12.33
C PRO A 64 2.34 8.63 11.58
N VAL A 65 2.37 8.62 10.25
CA VAL A 65 1.47 9.44 9.41
C VAL A 65 0.02 8.97 9.55
N VAL A 66 -0.23 7.66 9.51
CA VAL A 66 -1.57 7.08 9.72
C VAL A 66 -2.14 7.52 11.08
N SER A 67 -1.32 7.45 12.13
CA SER A 67 -1.72 7.86 13.48
C SER A 67 -1.93 9.36 13.61
N LYS A 68 -1.05 10.17 13.02
CA LYS A 68 -1.07 11.65 13.09
C LYS A 68 -2.32 12.24 12.46
N HIS A 69 -2.75 11.67 11.34
CA HIS A 69 -3.92 12.15 10.58
C HIS A 69 -5.23 11.44 10.95
N GLY A 70 -5.22 10.61 12.00
CA GLY A 70 -6.43 10.00 12.55
C GLY A 70 -7.17 9.08 11.57
N TYR A 71 -6.44 8.38 10.70
CA TYR A 71 -7.03 7.48 9.72
C TYR A 71 -7.78 6.33 10.41
N VAL A 72 -9.09 6.23 10.17
CA VAL A 72 -9.99 5.26 10.81
C VAL A 72 -10.38 4.11 9.89
N TYR A 73 -10.85 3.04 10.53
CA TYR A 73 -11.16 1.74 9.93
C TYR A 73 -12.49 1.23 10.50
N THR A 74 -13.47 0.92 9.64
CA THR A 74 -14.76 0.38 10.08
C THR A 74 -14.61 -1.01 10.71
N ASN A 75 -13.62 -1.79 10.27
CA ASN A 75 -13.27 -3.09 10.84
C ASN A 75 -11.82 -3.07 11.32
N GLY A 76 -11.57 -3.32 12.62
CA GLY A 76 -10.22 -3.29 13.19
C GLY A 76 -9.22 -4.31 12.61
N GLY A 77 -9.70 -5.34 11.91
CA GLY A 77 -8.85 -6.32 11.23
C GLY A 77 -8.20 -5.82 9.93
N ASP A 78 -8.74 -4.76 9.32
CA ASP A 78 -8.29 -4.27 8.02
C ASP A 78 -7.13 -3.26 8.14
N LEU A 79 -6.95 -2.66 9.34
CA LEU A 79 -5.91 -1.67 9.65
C LEU A 79 -4.49 -2.19 9.47
N PRO A 80 -4.11 -3.30 10.11
CA PRO A 80 -2.78 -3.86 9.91
C PRO A 80 -2.50 -4.24 8.46
N LEU A 81 -3.52 -4.70 7.73
CA LEU A 81 -3.37 -5.11 6.33
C LEU A 81 -3.11 -3.91 5.42
N VAL A 82 -3.89 -2.83 5.55
CA VAL A 82 -3.69 -1.60 4.78
C VAL A 82 -2.35 -0.94 5.13
N ILE A 83 -1.98 -0.91 6.43
CA ILE A 83 -0.66 -0.42 6.85
C ILE A 83 0.45 -1.23 6.15
N GLY A 84 0.38 -2.56 6.19
CA GLY A 84 1.40 -3.40 5.57
C GLY A 84 1.53 -3.16 4.07
N TRP A 85 0.42 -2.99 3.36
CA TRP A 85 0.45 -2.68 1.92
C TRP A 85 0.96 -1.27 1.61
N LEU A 86 0.63 -0.27 2.43
CA LEU A 86 1.21 1.07 2.33
C LEU A 86 2.73 1.03 2.55
N GLU A 87 3.20 0.28 3.55
CA GLU A 87 4.63 0.10 3.82
C GLU A 87 5.33 -0.57 2.62
N VAL A 88 4.72 -1.60 2.03
CA VAL A 88 5.21 -2.24 0.79
C VAL A 88 5.32 -1.23 -0.34
N LEU A 89 4.30 -0.41 -0.60
CA LEU A 89 4.33 0.59 -1.69
C LEU A 89 5.45 1.63 -1.49
N VAL A 90 5.60 2.15 -0.26
CA VAL A 90 6.65 3.11 0.08
C VAL A 90 8.05 2.49 -0.09
N ILE A 91 8.24 1.24 0.33
CA ILE A 91 9.51 0.53 0.18
C ILE A 91 9.79 0.24 -1.29
N LEU A 92 8.83 -0.28 -2.06
CA LEU A 92 8.99 -0.53 -3.49
C LEU A 92 9.38 0.74 -4.25
N ARG A 93 8.82 1.89 -3.89
CA ARG A 93 9.22 3.18 -4.45
C ARG A 93 10.67 3.57 -4.17
N LYS A 94 11.22 3.19 -3.01
CA LYS A 94 12.64 3.38 -2.67
C LYS A 94 13.55 2.42 -3.43
N CYS A 95 13.09 1.18 -3.60
CA CYS A 95 13.85 0.08 -4.18
C CYS A 95 13.90 0.10 -5.71
N VAL A 96 12.80 0.49 -6.36
CA VAL A 96 12.61 0.34 -7.81
C VAL A 96 12.16 1.69 -8.38
N PRO A 97 13.04 2.50 -8.96
CA PRO A 97 12.69 3.84 -9.45
C PRO A 97 11.74 3.85 -10.66
N ASN A 98 11.75 2.81 -11.48
CA ASN A 98 10.88 2.68 -12.64
C ASN A 98 9.43 2.35 -12.22
N ALA A 99 8.47 3.17 -12.70
CA ALA A 99 7.06 3.02 -12.35
C ALA A 99 6.42 1.76 -12.93
N GLY A 100 6.68 1.45 -14.21
CA GLY A 100 6.16 0.22 -14.84
C GLY A 100 6.67 -1.03 -14.14
N THR A 101 7.97 -1.11 -13.87
CA THR A 101 8.55 -2.24 -13.14
C THR A 101 7.99 -2.38 -11.72
N ARG A 102 7.74 -1.26 -11.02
CA ARG A 102 7.06 -1.31 -9.71
C ARG A 102 5.65 -1.86 -9.82
N GLN A 103 4.86 -1.38 -10.79
CA GLN A 103 3.50 -1.87 -10.99
C GLN A 103 3.52 -3.37 -11.31
N GLU A 104 4.42 -3.84 -12.18
CA GLU A 104 4.56 -5.26 -12.48
C GLU A 104 4.88 -6.10 -11.22
N ILE A 105 5.83 -5.65 -10.40
CA ILE A 105 6.15 -6.32 -9.12
C ILE A 105 4.91 -6.30 -8.22
N PHE A 106 4.25 -5.15 -8.10
CA PHE A 106 3.08 -4.97 -7.26
C PHE A 106 1.93 -5.92 -7.69
N ASP A 107 1.65 -6.02 -8.99
CA ASP A 107 0.67 -6.93 -9.56
C ASP A 107 1.00 -8.40 -9.27
N TRP A 108 2.28 -8.77 -9.31
CA TRP A 108 2.74 -10.11 -8.93
C TRP A 108 2.50 -10.40 -7.46
N ILE A 109 2.93 -9.51 -6.57
CA ILE A 109 2.80 -9.72 -5.13
C ILE A 109 1.35 -9.57 -4.65
N ASN A 110 0.47 -8.88 -5.38
CA ASN A 110 -0.93 -8.77 -5.01
C ASN A 110 -1.72 -10.08 -5.24
N ARG A 111 -1.12 -11.06 -5.92
CA ARG A 111 -1.73 -12.38 -6.12
C ARG A 111 -1.86 -13.14 -4.80
N ILE A 112 -3.03 -13.73 -4.60
CA ILE A 112 -3.47 -14.34 -3.35
C ILE A 112 -2.68 -15.59 -2.94
N TYR A 113 -2.00 -16.23 -3.89
CA TYR A 113 -1.22 -17.45 -3.70
C TYR A 113 0.29 -17.19 -3.65
N VAL A 114 0.71 -15.95 -3.92
CA VAL A 114 2.12 -15.57 -3.84
C VAL A 114 2.38 -15.21 -2.39
N GLY A 115 3.13 -16.03 -1.66
CA GLY A 115 3.62 -15.69 -0.31
C GLY A 115 4.98 -14.97 -0.36
N VAL A 116 5.82 -15.39 -1.31
CA VAL A 116 7.17 -14.86 -1.55
C VAL A 116 7.32 -14.55 -3.03
N TYR A 117 7.93 -13.42 -3.35
CA TYR A 117 8.33 -13.04 -4.70
C TYR A 117 9.84 -12.83 -4.75
N PHE A 118 10.48 -13.32 -5.80
CA PHE A 118 11.91 -13.15 -6.02
C PHE A 118 12.16 -12.78 -7.47
N ASN A 119 12.95 -11.74 -7.70
CA ASN A 119 13.42 -11.35 -9.01
C ASN A 119 14.95 -11.13 -8.97
N PRO A 120 15.75 -12.07 -9.50
CA PRO A 120 17.20 -12.01 -9.42
C PRO A 120 17.80 -10.90 -10.29
N ILE A 121 17.13 -10.50 -11.38
CA ILE A 121 17.61 -9.45 -12.27
C ILE A 121 17.58 -8.09 -11.57
N LEU A 122 16.54 -7.86 -10.77
CA LEU A 122 16.38 -6.63 -9.99
C LEU A 122 16.98 -6.73 -8.59
N GLY A 123 17.51 -7.90 -8.20
CA GLY A 123 18.04 -8.15 -6.87
C GLY A 123 17.01 -7.89 -5.77
N ILE A 124 15.73 -8.23 -6.02
CA ILE A 124 14.63 -8.00 -5.08
C ILE A 124 14.01 -9.31 -4.61
N GLU A 125 13.78 -9.41 -3.30
CA GLU A 125 13.03 -10.48 -2.65
C GLU A 125 11.98 -9.86 -1.74
N ILE A 126 10.76 -10.38 -1.77
CA ILE A 126 9.63 -9.89 -0.98
C ILE A 126 8.98 -11.10 -0.32
N ASP A 127 9.11 -11.21 1.00
CA ASP A 127 8.45 -12.22 1.83
C ASP A 127 7.28 -11.56 2.57
N LYS A 128 6.05 -11.77 2.07
CA LYS A 128 4.82 -11.20 2.65
C LYS A 128 4.39 -11.90 3.94
N VAL A 129 4.94 -13.07 4.24
CA VAL A 129 4.66 -13.84 5.46
C VAL A 129 5.49 -13.30 6.60
N LYS A 130 6.78 -13.05 6.35
CA LYS A 130 7.70 -12.49 7.33
C LYS A 130 7.65 -10.97 7.41
N GLY A 131 7.12 -10.30 6.39
CA GLY A 131 7.10 -8.85 6.33
C GLY A 131 8.48 -8.27 6.01
N VAL A 132 9.17 -8.86 5.02
CA VAL A 132 10.55 -8.47 4.66
C VAL A 132 10.66 -8.18 3.17
N ILE A 133 11.32 -7.07 2.82
CA ILE A 133 11.76 -6.77 1.46
C ILE A 133 13.29 -6.64 1.47
N LEU A 134 13.97 -7.47 0.69
CA LEU A 134 15.40 -7.35 0.41
C LEU A 134 15.56 -6.66 -0.95
N CYS A 135 16.31 -5.57 -0.99
CA CYS A 135 16.66 -4.92 -2.25
C CYS A 135 17.97 -4.15 -2.10
N ASN A 136 18.84 -4.24 -3.11
CA ASN A 136 20.13 -3.53 -3.15
C ASN A 136 20.98 -3.79 -1.88
N GLY A 137 20.97 -5.04 -1.37
CA GLY A 137 21.67 -5.42 -0.15
C GLY A 137 21.09 -4.86 1.15
N THR A 138 19.99 -4.12 1.08
CA THR A 138 19.29 -3.54 2.25
C THR A 138 18.05 -4.37 2.59
N THR A 139 17.86 -4.64 3.87
CA THR A 139 16.65 -5.30 4.39
C THR A 139 15.68 -4.26 4.92
N TYR A 140 14.47 -4.25 4.39
CA TYR A 140 13.36 -3.43 4.87
C TYR A 140 12.32 -4.31 5.54
N LEU A 141 11.76 -3.82 6.64
CA LEU A 141 10.69 -4.48 7.37
C LEU A 141 9.36 -3.81 7.09
N PHE A 142 8.31 -4.61 7.01
CA PHE A 142 6.93 -4.15 6.90
C PHE A 142 6.00 -5.09 7.65
N THR A 143 4.77 -4.67 7.85
CA THR A 143 3.74 -5.45 8.52
C THR A 143 3.33 -6.62 7.62
N PRO A 144 3.43 -7.89 8.07
CA PRO A 144 3.05 -9.03 7.24
C PRO A 144 1.63 -8.90 6.66
N VAL A 145 1.51 -9.10 5.35
CA VAL A 145 0.24 -8.97 4.61
C VAL A 145 -0.27 -10.29 4.04
N PHE A 146 0.43 -11.40 4.32
CA PHE A 146 0.04 -12.72 3.86
C PHE A 146 -0.13 -13.68 5.03
N ARG A 147 -1.24 -14.41 5.03
CA ARG A 147 -1.48 -15.53 5.93
C ARG A 147 -1.59 -16.79 5.09
N PRO A 148 -0.67 -17.76 5.22
CA PRO A 148 -0.83 -19.05 4.58
C PRO A 148 -2.15 -19.66 5.02
N THR A 149 -3.01 -20.02 4.07
CA THR A 149 -4.12 -20.94 4.38
C THR A 149 -3.49 -22.28 4.68
N GLY A 150 -3.59 -22.72 5.95
CA GLY A 150 -3.24 -24.09 6.35
C GLY A 150 -4.14 -25.12 5.70
#